data_AF-A0AAN6BLM7-F1
#
_entry.id   AF-A0AAN6BLM7-F1
#
_cell.length_a   1.000
_cell.length_b   1.000
_cell.length_c   1.000
_cell.angle_alpha   90.00
_cell.angle_beta   90.00
_cell.angle_gamma   90.00
#
_symmetry.space_group_name_H-M   'P 1'
#
loop_
_entity.id
_entity.type
_entity.pdbx_description
1 polymer ?
#
loop_
_entity_poly.entity_id
_entity_poly.type
_entity_poly.pdbx_seq_one_letter_code
_entity_poly.pdbx_strand_id
1 'polypeptide(L)'
;MDNTTCYKDEIAKLVAQHGAVPPPWFKFHDTHPYSICWRMGAGESYITIFFTWWEEQKQSLDESQRIEYFRKWPPPPRWLTWMIEVIWDLNPENFDDDDDYWPYFRRTEALGFGGEDDYKRDRDEWDEM
;
A
#
# COMPACT_ATOMS: atom_id res chain seq x y z
N MET A 1 24.09 -16.85 1.68
CA MET A 1 23.57 -15.60 2.24
C MET A 1 22.08 -15.78 2.34
N ASP A 2 21.54 -15.87 3.55
CA ASP A 2 20.11 -16.03 3.76
C ASP A 2 19.40 -14.73 3.38
N ASN A 3 18.48 -14.79 2.42
CA ASN A 3 17.72 -13.63 1.94
C ASN A 3 17.01 -12.88 3.09
N THR A 4 16.66 -13.60 4.15
CA THR A 4 16.06 -13.07 5.39
C THR A 4 16.92 -12.04 6.11
N THR A 5 18.25 -12.21 6.11
CA THR A 5 19.16 -11.26 6.78
C THR A 5 19.27 -9.96 5.98
N CYS A 6 19.27 -10.06 4.64
CA CYS A 6 19.31 -8.90 3.74
C CYS A 6 18.08 -7.98 3.92
N TYR A 7 16.89 -8.57 4.09
CA TYR A 7 15.67 -7.78 4.29
C TYR A 7 15.63 -7.06 5.64
N LYS A 8 16.13 -7.69 6.70
CA LYS A 8 16.19 -7.05 8.03
C LYS A 8 17.09 -5.82 8.04
N ASP A 9 18.24 -5.90 7.38
CA ASP A 9 19.16 -4.77 7.27
C ASP A 9 18.55 -3.61 6.46
N GLU A 10 17.86 -3.91 5.36
CA GLU A 10 17.19 -2.88 4.55
C GLU A 10 15.98 -2.27 5.28
N ILE A 11 15.20 -3.07 6.03
CA ILE A 11 14.14 -2.55 6.92
C ILE A 11 14.74 -1.59 7.95
N ALA A 12 15.79 -2.00 8.65
CA ALA A 12 16.44 -1.16 9.67
C ALA A 12 16.94 0.16 9.09
N LYS A 13 17.50 0.12 7.87
CA LYS A 13 17.95 1.31 7.15
C LYS A 13 16.78 2.23 6.77
N LEU A 14 15.69 1.69 6.22
CA LEU A 14 14.52 2.50 5.85
C LEU A 14 13.87 3.13 7.09
N VAL A 15 13.73 2.37 8.17
CA VAL A 15 13.23 2.88 9.45
C VAL A 15 14.15 3.96 10.02
N ALA A 16 15.47 3.79 9.95
CA ALA A 16 16.41 4.83 10.42
C ALA A 16 16.34 6.13 9.59
N GLN A 17 16.09 6.03 8.28
CA GLN A 17 16.03 7.18 7.38
C GLN A 17 14.68 7.90 7.42
N HIS A 18 13.60 7.13 7.51
CA HIS A 18 12.25 7.62 7.30
C HIS A 18 11.36 7.49 8.53
N GLY A 19 11.80 6.83 9.60
CA GLY A 19 11.03 6.51 10.81
C GLY A 19 10.09 5.31 10.68
N ALA A 20 9.87 4.82 9.45
CA ALA A 20 9.08 3.63 9.11
C ALA A 20 9.49 3.17 7.69
N VAL A 21 9.12 1.96 7.29
CA VAL A 21 9.30 1.53 5.89
C VAL A 21 8.28 2.24 5.02
N PRO A 22 8.66 3.04 4.00
CA PRO A 22 7.70 3.77 3.17
C PRO A 22 6.85 2.82 2.31
N PRO A 23 5.64 3.25 1.88
CA PRO A 23 4.77 2.42 1.04
C PRO A 23 5.35 2.27 -0.39
N PRO A 24 4.84 1.31 -1.20
CA PRO A 24 5.37 1.01 -2.53
C PRO A 24 5.51 2.21 -3.46
N TRP A 25 4.51 3.09 -3.48
CA TRP A 25 4.49 4.29 -4.33
C TRP A 25 5.51 5.36 -3.91
N PHE A 26 6.14 5.26 -2.74
CA PHE A 26 7.24 6.15 -2.36
C PHE A 26 8.56 5.76 -3.04
N LYS A 27 8.74 4.49 -3.41
CA LYS A 27 9.94 4.03 -4.11
C LYS A 27 9.71 3.85 -5.60
N PHE A 28 8.50 3.46 -5.98
CA PHE A 28 8.10 3.17 -7.35
C PHE A 28 6.93 4.07 -7.75
N HIS A 29 7.21 5.37 -7.91
CA HIS A 29 6.19 6.41 -8.10
C HIS A 29 5.29 6.16 -9.31
N ASP A 30 5.88 5.69 -10.42
CA ASP A 30 5.18 5.53 -11.71
C ASP A 30 4.65 4.10 -11.91
N THR A 31 4.79 3.24 -10.91
CA THR A 31 4.43 1.83 -11.04
C THR A 31 2.99 1.59 -10.59
N HIS A 32 2.20 1.04 -11.51
CA HIS A 32 0.82 0.62 -11.22
C HIS A 32 0.80 -0.54 -10.20
N PRO A 33 -0.16 -0.60 -9.25
CA PRO A 33 -0.27 -1.70 -8.28
C PRO A 33 -0.43 -3.10 -8.92
N TYR A 34 -1.00 -3.18 -10.12
CA TYR A 34 -1.12 -4.44 -10.88
C TYR A 34 0.06 -4.77 -11.79
N SER A 35 1.14 -3.99 -11.75
CA SER A 35 2.32 -4.23 -12.57
C SER A 35 3.02 -5.55 -12.23
N ILE A 36 3.55 -6.24 -13.25
CA ILE A 36 4.30 -7.49 -13.08
C ILE A 36 5.58 -7.33 -12.25
N CYS A 37 6.11 -6.11 -12.10
CA CYS A 37 7.30 -5.87 -11.29
C CYS A 37 7.11 -6.20 -9.80
N TRP A 38 5.87 -6.27 -9.32
CA TRP A 38 5.57 -6.68 -7.94
C TRP A 38 5.68 -8.19 -7.73
N ARG A 39 5.66 -8.96 -8.82
CA ARG A 39 5.80 -10.42 -8.80
C ARG A 39 7.22 -10.89 -9.16
N MET A 40 8.07 -9.99 -9.64
CA MET A 40 9.46 -10.31 -9.99
C MET A 40 10.39 -9.11 -9.83
N GLY A 41 11.58 -9.37 -9.28
CA GLY A 41 12.68 -8.40 -9.26
C GLY A 41 12.60 -7.41 -8.11
N ALA A 42 12.95 -6.14 -8.37
CA ALA A 42 13.08 -5.13 -7.31
C ALA A 42 11.75 -4.78 -6.63
N GLY A 43 10.63 -4.84 -7.35
CA GLY A 43 9.30 -4.58 -6.79
C GLY A 43 8.87 -5.68 -5.82
N GLU A 44 9.02 -6.95 -6.21
CA GLU A 44 8.77 -8.12 -5.35
C GLU A 44 9.60 -8.07 -4.06
N SER A 45 10.89 -7.75 -4.18
CA SER A 45 11.78 -7.61 -3.01
C SER A 45 11.30 -6.49 -2.08
N TYR A 46 10.84 -5.37 -2.64
CA TYR A 46 10.35 -4.25 -1.84
C TYR A 46 9.01 -4.53 -1.16
N ILE A 47 8.08 -5.19 -1.86
CA ILE A 47 6.81 -5.64 -1.27
C ILE A 47 7.07 -6.62 -0.13
N THR A 48 8.01 -7.55 -0.30
CA THR A 48 8.42 -8.47 0.76
C THR A 48 8.97 -7.73 1.98
N ILE A 49 9.84 -6.73 1.77
CA ILE A 49 10.38 -5.86 2.82
C ILE A 49 9.24 -5.11 3.54
N PHE A 50 8.32 -4.52 2.78
CA PHE A 50 7.19 -3.77 3.32
C PHE A 50 6.31 -4.66 4.19
N PHE A 51 5.85 -5.81 3.68
CA PHE A 51 4.96 -6.69 4.43
C PHE A 51 5.65 -7.32 5.64
N THR A 52 6.94 -7.68 5.53
CA THR A 52 7.70 -8.19 6.69
C THR A 52 7.70 -7.17 7.83
N TRP A 53 7.92 -5.90 7.52
CA TRP A 53 7.84 -4.82 8.51
C TRP A 53 6.41 -4.56 8.98
N TRP A 54 5.44 -4.49 8.07
CA TRP A 54 4.04 -4.17 8.39
C TRP A 54 3.40 -5.22 9.29
N GLU A 55 3.62 -6.51 9.05
CA GLU A 55 3.09 -7.60 9.89
C GLU A 55 3.57 -7.52 11.35
N GLU A 56 4.78 -7.03 11.58
CA GLU A 56 5.31 -6.77 12.93
C GLU A 56 4.67 -5.52 13.55
N GLN A 57 4.55 -4.43 12.78
CA GLN A 57 4.01 -3.17 13.31
C GLN A 57 2.49 -3.24 13.56
N LYS A 58 1.71 -3.82 12.64
CA LYS A 58 0.25 -3.80 12.68
C LYS A 58 -0.32 -4.50 13.92
N GLN A 59 0.44 -5.39 14.56
CA GLN A 59 0.07 -6.03 15.83
C GLN A 59 0.03 -5.03 16.99
N SER A 60 0.81 -3.96 16.92
CA SER A 60 0.89 -2.92 17.95
C SER A 60 0.15 -1.63 17.58
N LEU A 61 -0.15 -1.43 16.29
CA LEU A 61 -0.83 -0.23 15.79
C LEU A 61 -2.35 -0.39 15.77
N ASP A 62 -3.05 0.58 16.36
CA ASP A 62 -4.49 0.74 16.16
C ASP A 62 -4.83 1.33 14.78
N GLU A 63 -6.12 1.35 14.43
CA GLU A 63 -6.60 1.87 13.14
C GLU A 63 -6.20 3.33 12.90
N SER A 64 -6.26 4.17 13.95
CA SER A 64 -5.88 5.58 13.84
C SER A 64 -4.40 5.73 13.51
N GLN A 65 -3.54 4.93 14.15
CA GLN A 65 -2.10 4.94 13.88
C GLN A 65 -1.76 4.40 12.49
N ARG A 66 -2.49 3.40 11.99
CA ARG A 66 -2.35 2.91 10.61
C ARG A 66 -2.73 4.00 9.60
N ILE A 67 -3.81 4.73 9.87
CA ILE A 67 -4.22 5.88 9.06
C ILE A 67 -3.15 6.98 9.08
N GLU A 68 -2.61 7.34 10.25
CA GLU A 68 -1.55 8.34 10.36
C GLU A 68 -0.28 7.95 9.58
N TYR A 69 0.06 6.65 9.54
CA TYR A 69 1.13 6.15 8.70
C TYR A 69 0.90 6.49 7.22
N PHE A 70 -0.31 6.29 6.70
CA PHE A 70 -0.64 6.63 5.30
C PHE A 70 -0.81 8.13 5.06
N ARG A 71 -1.13 8.93 6.09
CA ARG A 71 -1.13 10.41 5.99
C ARG A 71 0.27 10.97 5.76
N LYS A 72 1.29 10.31 6.29
CA LYS A 72 2.69 10.68 6.05
C LYS A 72 3.12 10.45 4.59
N TRP A 73 2.52 9.47 3.94
CA TRP A 73 2.78 9.10 2.54
C TRP A 73 1.48 8.90 1.79
N PRO A 74 0.77 10.00 1.43
CA PRO A 74 -0.54 9.89 0.81
C PRO A 74 -0.45 9.07 -0.49
N PRO A 75 -1.35 8.10 -0.70
CA PRO A 75 -1.37 7.32 -1.93
C PRO A 75 -1.87 8.17 -3.10
N PRO A 76 -1.40 7.92 -4.34
CA PRO A 76 -2.14 8.33 -5.52
C PRO A 76 -3.40 7.44 -5.69
N PRO A 77 -4.41 7.87 -6.47
CA PRO A 77 -5.71 7.20 -6.52
C PRO A 77 -5.65 5.70 -6.85
N ARG A 78 -4.82 5.27 -7.81
CA ARG A 78 -4.64 3.82 -8.12
C ARG A 78 -4.28 2.93 -6.93
N TRP A 79 -3.65 3.48 -5.89
CA TRP A 79 -3.23 2.71 -4.71
C TRP A 79 -4.28 2.69 -3.59
N LEU A 80 -5.47 3.27 -3.80
CA LEU A 80 -6.52 3.34 -2.77
C LEU A 80 -7.01 1.96 -2.35
N THR A 81 -7.28 1.03 -3.28
CA THR A 81 -7.70 -0.35 -2.97
C THR A 81 -6.65 -1.08 -2.13
N TRP A 82 -5.38 -1.00 -2.54
CA TRP A 82 -4.27 -1.58 -1.77
C TRP A 82 -4.13 -0.96 -0.38
N MET A 83 -4.27 0.37 -0.25
CA MET A 83 -4.24 1.03 1.06
C MET A 83 -5.41 0.56 1.94
N ILE A 84 -6.62 0.44 1.36
CA ILE A 84 -7.82 -0.07 2.04
C ILE A 84 -7.55 -1.47 2.59
N GLU A 85 -7.03 -2.38 1.77
CA GLU A 85 -6.65 -3.74 2.17
C GLU A 85 -5.67 -3.73 3.36
N VAL A 86 -4.65 -2.87 3.30
CA VAL A 86 -3.57 -2.83 4.30
C VAL A 86 -3.98 -2.19 5.63
N ILE A 87 -4.79 -1.11 5.62
CA ILE A 87 -5.27 -0.45 6.84
C ILE A 87 -6.19 -1.38 7.63
N TRP A 88 -7.17 -1.97 6.93
CA TRP A 88 -8.26 -2.74 7.56
C TRP A 88 -8.04 -4.25 7.52
N ASP A 89 -6.84 -4.71 7.12
CA ASP A 89 -6.43 -6.12 7.11
C ASP A 89 -7.42 -7.01 6.33
N LEU A 90 -7.84 -6.51 5.16
CA LEU A 90 -8.83 -7.18 4.32
C LEU A 90 -8.13 -8.20 3.43
N ASN A 91 -8.75 -9.37 3.26
CA ASN A 91 -8.31 -10.33 2.26
C ASN A 91 -8.93 -9.96 0.90
N PRO A 92 -8.16 -9.60 -0.13
CA PRO A 92 -8.69 -9.26 -1.44
C PRO A 92 -9.47 -10.42 -2.09
N GLU A 93 -9.24 -11.68 -1.70
CA GLU A 93 -10.04 -12.82 -2.18
C GLU A 93 -11.51 -12.79 -1.72
N ASN A 94 -11.85 -11.93 -0.75
CA ASN A 94 -13.24 -11.74 -0.31
C ASN A 94 -14.00 -10.70 -1.16
N PHE A 95 -13.35 -10.10 -2.16
CA PHE A 95 -13.88 -9.04 -3.00
C PHE A 95 -13.88 -9.56 -4.44
N ASP A 96 -15.06 -9.67 -5.04
CA ASP A 96 -15.21 -10.17 -6.41
C ASP A 96 -14.95 -9.05 -7.44
N ASP A 97 -15.21 -7.80 -7.05
CA ASP A 97 -15.04 -6.60 -7.89
C ASP A 97 -14.59 -5.39 -7.04
N ASP A 98 -14.05 -4.36 -7.70
CA ASP A 98 -13.71 -3.05 -7.12
C ASP A 98 -14.89 -2.44 -6.34
N ASP A 99 -16.10 -2.75 -6.80
CA ASP A 99 -17.39 -2.40 -6.24
C ASP A 99 -17.53 -2.78 -4.75
N ASP A 100 -16.97 -3.93 -4.36
CA ASP A 100 -17.03 -4.41 -2.97
C ASP A 100 -16.22 -3.51 -2.02
N TYR A 101 -15.32 -2.67 -2.54
CA TYR A 101 -14.57 -1.67 -1.77
C TYR A 101 -15.33 -0.37 -1.51
N TRP A 102 -16.50 -0.13 -2.11
CA TRP A 102 -17.26 1.13 -1.96
C TRP A 102 -17.53 1.60 -0.53
N PRO A 103 -17.89 0.72 0.43
CA PRO A 103 -18.02 1.12 1.82
C PRO A 103 -16.73 1.72 2.39
N TYR A 104 -15.57 1.26 1.92
CA TYR A 104 -14.26 1.73 2.34
C TYR A 104 -13.84 3.01 1.60
N PHE A 105 -14.19 3.18 0.31
CA PHE A 105 -13.96 4.44 -0.40
C PHE A 105 -14.64 5.63 0.28
N ARG A 106 -15.84 5.45 0.83
CA ARG A 106 -16.49 6.49 1.65
C ARG A 106 -15.71 6.82 2.92
N ARG A 107 -15.02 5.83 3.51
CA ARG A 107 -14.13 6.05 4.66
C ARG A 107 -12.86 6.79 4.23
N THR A 108 -12.22 6.40 3.13
CA THR A 108 -10.99 7.05 2.64
C THR A 108 -11.25 8.51 2.23
N GLU A 109 -12.41 8.78 1.63
CA GLU A 109 -12.84 10.15 1.29
C GLU A 109 -13.01 11.00 2.57
N ALA A 110 -13.73 10.49 3.58
CA ALA A 110 -13.89 11.16 4.87
C ALA A 110 -12.55 11.39 5.61
N LEU A 111 -11.55 10.53 5.36
CA LEU A 111 -10.19 10.64 5.90
C LEU A 111 -9.28 11.58 5.09
N GLY A 112 -9.71 12.01 3.90
CA GLY A 112 -8.99 12.92 3.02
C GLY A 112 -7.99 12.26 2.06
N PHE A 113 -8.06 10.94 1.85
CA PHE A 113 -7.16 10.21 0.95
C PHE A 113 -7.62 10.19 -0.52
N GLY A 114 -8.88 10.53 -0.78
CA GLY A 114 -9.52 10.36 -2.08
C GLY A 114 -10.67 9.35 -1.99
N GLY A 115 -11.62 9.53 -2.90
CA GLY A 115 -12.85 8.74 -2.96
C GLY A 115 -12.89 7.77 -4.13
N GLU A 116 -14.06 7.19 -4.29
CA GLU A 116 -14.43 6.34 -5.42
C GLU A 116 -14.21 7.06 -6.77
N ASP A 117 -14.65 8.31 -6.88
CA ASP A 117 -14.57 9.06 -8.14
C ASP A 117 -13.12 9.30 -8.58
N ASP A 118 -12.21 9.53 -7.61
CA ASP A 118 -10.79 9.67 -7.89
C ASP A 118 -10.18 8.36 -8.40
N TYR A 119 -10.55 7.23 -7.80
CA TYR A 119 -10.10 5.91 -8.22
C TYR A 119 -10.61 5.55 -9.61
N LYS A 120 -11.91 5.74 -9.87
CA LYS A 120 -12.53 5.46 -11.17
C LYS A 120 -11.89 6.28 -12.29
N ARG A 121 -11.71 7.58 -12.08
CA ARG A 121 -11.06 8.44 -13.07
C ARG A 121 -9.64 7.96 -13.41
N ASP A 122 -8.82 7.66 -12.40
CA ASP A 122 -7.45 7.20 -12.62
C ASP A 122 -7.40 5.83 -13.32
N ARG A 123 -8.34 4.93 -13.00
CA ARG A 123 -8.51 3.64 -13.66
C ARG A 123 -8.93 3.79 -15.12
N ASP A 124 -9.92 4.62 -15.39
CA ASP A 124 -10.44 4.85 -16.75
C ASP A 124 -9.37 5.52 -17.63
N GLU A 125 -8.61 6.49 -17.08
CA GLU A 125 -7.45 7.09 -17.76
C GLU A 125 -6.38 6.05 -18.12
N TRP A 126 -6.18 5.02 -17.30
CA TRP A 126 -5.21 3.96 -17.57
C TRP A 126 -5.67 2.97 -18.65
N ASP A 127 -6.97 2.67 -18.74
CA ASP A 127 -7.53 1.77 -19.77
C ASP A 127 -7.53 2.42 -21.17
N GLU A 128 -7.53 3.76 -21.23
CA GLU A 128 -7.45 4.53 -22.48
C GLU A 128 -6.01 4.68 -23.05
N MET A 129 -4.96 4.27 -22.31
CA MET A 129 -3.54 4.38 -22.71
C MET A 129 -3.00 3.18 -23.49
#